data_AF-A0A8T5TY02-F1
#
_entry.id   AF-A0A8T5TY02-F1
#
_cell.length_a   1.000
_cell.length_b   1.000
_cell.length_c   1.000
_cell.angle_alpha   90.00
_cell.angle_beta   90.00
_cell.angle_gamma   90.00
#
_symmetry.space_group_name_H-M   'P 1'
#
loop_
_entity.id
_entity.type
_entity.pdbx_description
1 polymer ?
#
loop_
_entity_poly.entity_id
_entity_poly.type
_entity_poly.pdbx_seq_one_letter_code
_entity_poly.pdbx_strand_id
1 'polypeptide(L)'
;MDLISNDLNHHRSINITDKDNMEIVSFAYNMVEGGSYVEKIFYELETSLAVMFGRNIDDKVLFIPKSVIKGGWAKDEKKAQNINLKFGIELYWKPRKT
;
A
#
# COMPACT_ATOMS: atom_id res chain seq x y z
N MET A 1 0.61 4.79 40.00
CA MET A 1 -0.20 5.01 38.79
C MET A 1 0.63 4.51 37.64
N ASP A 2 0.43 3.24 37.27
CA ASP A 2 1.15 2.64 36.16
C ASP A 2 0.47 3.04 34.86
N LEU A 3 1.15 3.90 34.09
CA LEU A 3 0.77 4.22 32.72
C LEU A 3 1.12 3.00 31.85
N ILE A 4 0.14 2.10 31.72
CA ILE A 4 0.23 0.99 30.77
C ILE A 4 0.15 1.58 29.35
N SER A 5 1.32 1.64 28.73
CA SER A 5 1.64 1.54 27.29
C SER A 5 0.46 1.63 26.30
N ASN A 6 0.50 2.63 25.42
CA ASN A 6 -0.16 2.56 24.11
C ASN A 6 0.86 2.81 23.00
N ASP A 7 1.88 1.95 22.96
CA ASP A 7 2.72 1.79 21.77
C ASP A 7 1.95 0.94 20.76
N LEU A 8 0.90 1.54 20.17
CA LEU A 8 0.00 0.88 19.22
C LEU A 8 0.36 1.22 17.76
N ASN A 9 1.58 1.69 17.52
CA ASN A 9 2.16 1.72 16.19
C ASN A 9 2.49 0.29 15.76
N HIS A 10 1.49 -0.44 15.29
CA HIS A 10 1.65 -1.75 14.66
C HIS A 10 2.38 -1.58 13.32
N HIS A 11 3.69 -1.38 13.41
CA HIS A 11 4.57 -1.32 12.26
C HIS A 11 4.55 -2.68 11.56
N ARG A 12 4.10 -2.71 10.31
CA ARG A 12 4.09 -3.93 9.50
C ARG A 12 4.97 -3.75 8.29
N SER A 13 6.04 -4.52 8.23
CA SER A 13 6.89 -4.65 7.04
C SER A 13 6.37 -5.79 6.17
N ILE A 14 6.19 -5.52 4.87
CA ILE A 14 5.96 -6.56 3.86
C ILE A 14 7.16 -6.57 2.94
N ASN A 15 7.79 -7.75 2.87
CA ASN A 15 8.84 -8.06 1.91
C ASN A 15 8.25 -8.98 0.86
N ILE A 16 8.30 -8.54 -0.39
CA ILE A 16 7.87 -9.31 -1.55
C ILE A 16 9.13 -9.69 -2.30
N THR A 17 9.35 -10.99 -2.42
CA THR A 17 10.48 -11.57 -3.16
C THR A 17 9.99 -12.28 -4.41
N ASP A 18 10.88 -12.46 -5.39
CA ASP A 18 10.62 -13.29 -6.55
C ASP A 18 10.80 -14.78 -6.24
N LYS A 19 10.67 -15.62 -7.27
CA LYS A 19 10.84 -17.08 -7.17
C LYS A 19 12.26 -17.50 -6.75
N ASP A 20 13.25 -16.61 -6.89
CA ASP A 20 14.65 -16.82 -6.56
C ASP A 20 15.01 -16.18 -5.20
N ASN A 21 14.00 -15.80 -4.40
CA ASN A 21 14.12 -15.06 -3.13
C ASN A 21 14.79 -13.69 -3.24
N MET A 22 14.92 -13.11 -4.44
CA MET A 22 15.39 -11.74 -4.57
C MET A 22 14.29 -10.76 -4.20
N GLU A 23 14.62 -9.73 -3.43
CA GLU A 23 13.65 -8.70 -3.05
C GLU A 23 13.15 -7.96 -4.30
N ILE A 24 11.86 -8.10 -4.60
CA ILE A 24 11.17 -7.26 -5.58
C ILE A 24 10.84 -5.92 -4.92
N VAL A 25 10.24 -5.97 -3.73
CA VAL A 25 9.77 -4.79 -2.99
C VAL A 25 9.69 -5.06 -1.49
N SER A 26 10.40 -4.27 -0.67
CA SER A 26 10.08 -4.09 0.75
C SER A 26 9.35 -2.77 0.98
N PHE A 27 8.26 -2.79 1.74
CA PHE A 27 7.65 -1.56 2.26
C PHE A 27 7.05 -1.82 3.64
N ALA A 28 7.18 -0.82 4.51
CA ALA A 28 6.49 -0.80 5.79
C ALA A 28 5.23 0.05 5.69
N TYR A 29 4.26 -0.19 6.56
CA TYR A 29 3.15 0.72 6.81
C TYR A 29 2.81 0.76 8.30
N ASN A 30 2.34 1.92 8.75
CA ASN A 30 1.83 2.12 10.11
C ASN A 30 0.32 2.20 10.07
N MET A 31 -0.36 1.55 11.02
CA MET A 31 -1.80 1.76 11.20
C MET A 31 -2.03 3.07 11.97
N VAL A 32 -3.00 3.86 11.53
CA VAL A 32 -3.41 5.10 12.18
C VAL A 32 -4.92 5.09 12.43
N GLU A 33 -5.38 5.86 13.42
CA GLU A 33 -6.82 6.03 13.67
C GLU A 33 -7.49 6.77 12.50
N GLY A 34 -8.65 6.29 12.06
CA GLY A 34 -9.37 6.80 10.88
C GLY A 34 -9.39 5.80 9.71
N GLY A 35 -10.05 6.15 8.60
CA GLY A 35 -9.99 5.37 7.37
C GLY A 35 -9.11 6.07 6.34
N SER A 36 -8.20 5.35 5.69
CA SER A 36 -7.39 5.89 4.60
C SER A 36 -8.08 5.71 3.25
N TYR A 37 -7.94 6.71 2.39
CA TYR A 37 -8.52 6.72 1.05
C TYR A 37 -7.51 7.29 0.05
N VAL A 38 -7.39 6.61 -1.09
CA VAL A 38 -6.42 6.93 -2.14
C VAL A 38 -7.16 7.21 -3.43
N GLU A 39 -6.89 8.36 -4.05
CA GLU A 39 -7.57 8.78 -5.27
C GLU A 39 -6.67 8.78 -6.49
N LYS A 40 -7.29 8.60 -7.66
CA LYS A 40 -6.69 8.82 -8.99
C LYS A 40 -5.41 8.03 -9.20
N ILE A 41 -5.46 6.75 -8.83
CA ILE A 41 -4.37 5.80 -9.05
C ILE A 41 -4.71 4.84 -10.19
N PHE A 42 -3.69 4.25 -10.79
CA PHE A 42 -3.80 3.31 -11.91
C PHE A 42 -3.19 1.99 -11.50
N TYR A 43 -3.81 0.88 -11.90
CA TYR A 43 -3.20 -0.43 -11.66
C TYR A 43 -1.90 -0.54 -12.47
N GLU A 44 -0.85 -1.11 -11.88
CA GLU A 44 0.38 -1.44 -12.62
C GLU A 44 0.70 -2.93 -12.51
N LEU A 45 0.81 -3.44 -11.29
CA LEU A 45 1.26 -4.81 -11.05
C LEU A 45 0.53 -5.40 -9.85
N GLU A 46 0.30 -6.71 -9.88
CA GLU A 46 -0.19 -7.46 -8.75
C GLU A 46 0.79 -8.56 -8.37
N THR A 47 1.06 -8.65 -7.08
CA THR A 47 1.84 -9.73 -6.47
C THR A 47 0.91 -10.63 -5.67
N SER A 48 1.40 -11.71 -5.06
CA SER A 48 0.58 -12.54 -4.17
C SER A 48 0.02 -11.74 -2.97
N LEU A 49 0.78 -10.79 -2.42
CA LEU A 49 0.47 -10.10 -1.16
C LEU A 49 -0.03 -8.65 -1.33
N ALA A 50 0.39 -7.96 -2.39
CA ALA A 50 0.11 -6.54 -2.59
C ALA A 50 -0.21 -6.20 -4.05
N VAL A 51 -0.80 -5.03 -4.23
CA VAL A 51 -1.07 -4.41 -5.52
C VAL A 51 -0.25 -3.14 -5.62
N MET A 52 0.43 -2.99 -6.73
CA MET A 52 1.16 -1.79 -7.11
C MET A 52 0.22 -0.89 -7.91
N PHE A 53 0.12 0.35 -7.45
CA PHE A 53 -0.62 1.39 -8.12
C PHE A 53 0.27 2.56 -8.48
N GLY A 54 0.17 3.04 -9.70
CA GLY A 54 0.81 4.26 -10.18
C GLY A 54 -0.05 5.49 -9.93
N ARG A 55 0.60 6.64 -9.76
CA ARG A 55 -0.05 7.95 -9.77
C ARG A 55 0.68 8.89 -10.71
N ASN A 56 0.00 9.31 -11.76
CA ASN A 56 0.62 10.07 -12.85
C ASN A 56 0.92 11.54 -12.51
N ILE A 57 0.27 12.12 -11.48
CA ILE A 57 0.42 13.56 -11.16
C ILE A 57 1.83 13.90 -10.65
N ASP A 58 2.48 12.93 -10.00
CA ASP A 58 3.78 13.10 -9.37
C ASP A 58 4.74 11.95 -9.67
N ASP A 59 4.38 11.11 -10.65
CA ASP A 59 5.15 9.96 -11.14
C ASP A 59 5.64 9.05 -10.00
N LYS A 60 4.71 8.71 -9.09
CA LYS A 60 4.97 7.83 -7.95
C LYS A 60 4.19 6.54 -8.05
N VAL A 61 4.67 5.56 -7.33
CA VAL A 61 4.06 4.24 -7.18
C VAL A 61 3.80 3.97 -5.71
N LEU A 62 2.71 3.26 -5.43
CA LEU A 62 2.27 2.88 -4.10
C LEU A 62 1.97 1.39 -4.10
N PHE A 63 2.54 0.68 -3.12
CA PHE A 63 2.18 -0.70 -2.86
C PHE A 63 1.15 -0.75 -1.75
N ILE A 64 0.00 -1.34 -2.03
CA ILE A 64 -1.07 -1.51 -1.06
C ILE A 64 -1.27 -3.01 -0.85
N PRO A 65 -1.16 -3.51 0.40
CA PRO A 65 -1.46 -4.90 0.70
C PRO A 65 -2.90 -5.25 0.35
N LYS A 66 -3.14 -6.42 -0.26
CA LYS A 66 -4.51 -6.83 -0.62
C LYS A 66 -5.42 -6.92 0.60
N SER A 67 -4.85 -7.31 1.75
CA SER A 67 -5.57 -7.45 3.01
C SER A 67 -6.17 -6.15 3.52
N VAL A 68 -5.59 -4.99 3.17
CA VAL A 68 -6.04 -3.67 3.65
C VAL A 68 -7.03 -2.99 2.71
N ILE A 69 -7.18 -3.47 1.48
CA ILE A 69 -8.11 -2.88 0.49
C ILE A 69 -9.55 -3.30 0.80
N LYS A 70 -10.47 -2.34 0.78
CA LYS A 70 -11.92 -2.53 0.97
C LYS A 70 -12.66 -2.36 -0.36
N GLY A 71 -13.47 -3.34 -0.75
CA GLY A 71 -14.29 -3.29 -1.97
C GLY A 71 -13.58 -3.73 -3.26
N GLY A 72 -12.25 -3.83 -3.25
CA GLY A 72 -11.43 -4.34 -4.36
C GLY A 72 -10.81 -3.24 -5.23
N TRP A 73 -10.26 -3.64 -6.38
CA TRP A 73 -9.64 -2.77 -7.40
C TRP A 73 -9.86 -3.36 -8.80
N ALA A 74 -9.78 -2.54 -9.83
CA ALA A 74 -9.79 -2.96 -11.22
C ALA A 74 -8.35 -3.16 -11.73
N LYS A 75 -8.09 -4.25 -12.46
CA LYS A 75 -6.81 -4.49 -13.15
C LYS A 75 -6.79 -3.75 -14.49
N ASP A 76 -6.83 -2.43 -14.44
CA ASP A 76 -6.86 -1.56 -15.61
C ASP A 76 -5.79 -0.46 -15.47
N GLU A 77 -4.78 -0.53 -16.34
CA GLU A 77 -3.64 0.41 -16.37
C GLU A 77 -4.03 1.78 -16.94
N LYS A 78 -5.15 1.87 -17.66
CA LYS A 78 -5.60 3.09 -18.34
C LYS A 78 -6.69 3.82 -17.59
N LYS A 79 -7.36 3.15 -16.64
CA LYS A 79 -8.45 3.72 -15.87
C LYS A 79 -8.02 4.13 -14.48
N ALA A 80 -8.15 5.43 -14.20
CA ALA A 80 -7.99 5.96 -12.86
C ALA A 80 -9.07 5.38 -11.94
N GLN A 81 -8.66 4.97 -10.74
CA GLN A 81 -9.54 4.41 -9.73
C GLN A 81 -9.20 4.99 -8.35
N ASN A 82 -10.19 4.88 -7.45
CA ASN A 82 -10.05 5.29 -6.08
C ASN A 82 -10.18 4.06 -5.19
N ILE A 83 -9.29 3.93 -4.20
CA ILE A 83 -9.19 2.77 -3.31
C ILE A 83 -9.52 3.19 -1.89
N ASN A 84 -10.52 2.54 -1.31
CA ASN A 84 -10.84 2.63 0.12
C ASN A 84 -10.02 1.60 0.89
N LEU A 85 -9.49 2.00 2.03
CA LEU A 85 -8.74 1.11 2.92
C LEU A 85 -9.60 0.77 4.14
N LYS A 86 -9.42 -0.45 4.68
CA LYS A 86 -10.21 -0.97 5.80
C LYS A 86 -9.95 -0.22 7.11
N PHE A 87 -8.76 0.35 7.24
CA PHE A 87 -8.29 1.13 8.38
C PHE A 87 -7.28 2.16 7.88
N GLY A 88 -6.98 3.14 8.73
CA GLY A 88 -6.00 4.16 8.45
C GLY A 88 -4.63 3.50 8.33
N ILE A 89 -3.97 3.75 7.20
CA ILE A 89 -2.56 3.41 7.03
C ILE A 89 -1.79 4.59 6.49
N GLU A 90 -0.56 4.73 6.97
CA GLU A 90 0.43 5.61 6.36
C GLU A 90 0.89 5.01 5.02
N LEU A 91 0.77 5.80 3.95
CA LEU A 91 1.02 5.37 2.58
C LEU A 91 2.41 5.79 2.13
N TYR A 92 3.27 4.82 1.88
CA TYR A 92 4.63 5.06 1.43
C TYR A 92 4.71 5.09 -0.09
N TRP A 93 4.69 6.30 -0.63
CA TRP A 93 4.88 6.55 -2.07
C TRP A 93 6.37 6.47 -2.41
N LYS A 94 6.71 5.65 -3.41
CA LYS A 94 8.06 5.58 -3.96
C LYS A 94 8.08 6.28 -5.33
N PRO A 95 9.19 6.91 -5.73
CA PRO A 95 9.38 7.32 -7.11
C PRO A 95 9.21 6.12 -8.05
N ARG A 96 8.54 6.30 -9.20
CA ARG A 96 8.56 5.29 -10.26
C ARG A 96 10.01 5.20 -10.76
N LYS A 97 10.66 4.03 -10.62
CA LYS A 97 11.99 3.84 -11.21
C LYS A 97 11.86 3.95 -12.72
N THR A 98 12.57 4.90 -13.31
CA THR A 98 12.82 4.99 -14.76
C THR A 98 13.77 3.91 -15.23
#